data_AF-A0A8C2I1P8-F1
#
_entry.id   AF-A0A8C2I1P8-F1
#
_cell.length_a   1.000
_cell.length_b   1.000
_cell.length_c   1.000
_cell.angle_alpha   90.00
_cell.angle_beta   90.00
_cell.angle_gamma   90.00
#
_symmetry.space_group_name_H-M   'P 1'
#
loop_
_entity.id
_entity.type
_entity.pdbx_description
1 polymer ?
#
loop_
_entity_poly.entity_id
_entity_poly.type
_entity_poly.pdbx_seq_one_letter_code
_entity_poly.pdbx_strand_id
1 'polypeptide(L)'
;MATAVENIVKVLGEQYYKDALEQCHSYNARLCAERSILMPFLDSQTGVAQSNCYIWMEKRHRSAGSASLYTYPARRWRKKRRAHPPEEPALVFPPLKAGTLL
;
A
#
# COMPACT_ATOMS: atom_id res chain seq x y z
N MET A 1 -50.22 -20.99 6.94
CA MET A 1 -49.09 -21.70 7.57
C MET A 1 -47.88 -21.78 6.65
N ALA A 2 -48.00 -22.22 5.39
CA ALA A 2 -46.87 -22.30 4.44
C ALA A 2 -46.09 -20.98 4.25
N THR A 3 -46.78 -19.85 4.08
CA THR A 3 -46.16 -18.53 3.90
C THR A 3 -45.39 -18.02 5.12
N ALA A 4 -45.80 -18.41 6.33
CA ALA A 4 -45.09 -18.06 7.56
C ALA A 4 -43.77 -18.84 7.69
N VAL A 5 -43.77 -20.11 7.27
CA VAL A 5 -42.57 -20.97 7.26
C VAL A 5 -41.55 -20.45 6.24
N GLU A 6 -41.98 -20.06 5.04
CA GLU A 6 -41.11 -19.46 4.02
C GLU A 6 -40.45 -18.15 4.51
N ASN A 7 -41.21 -17.29 5.16
CA ASN A 7 -40.67 -16.05 5.73
C ASN A 7 -39.65 -16.32 6.85
N ILE A 8 -39.89 -17.32 7.70
CA ILE A 8 -38.93 -17.73 8.74
C ILE A 8 -37.63 -18.25 8.09
N VAL A 9 -37.72 -19.12 7.08
CA VAL A 9 -36.54 -19.64 6.37
C VAL A 9 -35.75 -18.52 5.71
N LYS A 10 -36.43 -17.53 5.12
CA LYS A 10 -35.78 -16.36 4.52
C LYS A 10 -35.06 -15.51 5.55
N VAL A 11 -35.71 -15.20 6.69
CA VAL A 11 -35.09 -14.43 7.78
C VAL A 11 -33.88 -15.16 8.35
N LEU A 12 -33.96 -16.48 8.54
CA LEU A 12 -32.84 -17.29 9.02
C LEU A 12 -31.69 -17.32 8.00
N GLY A 13 -31.98 -17.42 6.70
CA GLY A 13 -30.97 -17.37 5.64
C GLY A 13 -30.28 -16.00 5.53
N GLU A 14 -31.05 -14.92 5.65
CA GLU A 14 -30.51 -13.55 5.68
C GLU A 14 -29.64 -13.32 6.92
N GLN A 15 -30.03 -13.85 8.08
CA GLN A 15 -29.23 -13.78 9.30
C GLN A 15 -27.92 -14.56 9.15
N TYR A 16 -27.99 -15.81 8.64
CA TYR A 16 -26.80 -16.63 8.39
C TYR A 16 -25.82 -15.94 7.42
N TYR A 17 -26.34 -15.34 6.35
CA TYR A 17 -25.49 -14.63 5.38
C TYR A 17 -24.82 -13.39 6.00
N LYS A 18 -25.55 -12.64 6.84
CA LYS A 18 -24.97 -11.51 7.58
C LYS A 18 -23.87 -11.97 8.53
N ASP A 19 -24.13 -13.01 9.31
CA ASP A 19 -23.13 -13.57 10.24
C ASP A 19 -21.88 -14.04 9.48
N ALA A 20 -22.05 -14.66 8.30
CA ALA A 20 -20.92 -15.05 7.45
C ALA A 20 -20.13 -13.85 6.92
N LEU A 21 -20.79 -12.74 6.55
CA LEU A 21 -20.11 -11.51 6.14
C LEU A 21 -19.35 -10.87 7.31
N GLU A 22 -19.92 -10.86 8.51
CA GLU A 22 -19.27 -10.34 9.71
C GLU A 22 -18.04 -11.18 10.09
N GLN A 23 -18.13 -12.50 9.95
CA GLN A 23 -16.99 -13.38 10.15
C GLN A 23 -15.89 -13.15 9.10
N CYS A 24 -16.26 -12.98 7.82
CA CYS A 24 -15.34 -12.61 6.75
C CYS A 24 -14.64 -11.28 7.03
N HIS A 25 -15.39 -10.27 7.48
CA HIS A 25 -14.86 -8.96 7.83
C HIS A 25 -13.88 -9.04 9.01
N SER A 26 -14.25 -9.77 10.06
CA SER A 26 -13.42 -10.00 11.25
C SER A 26 -12.12 -10.72 10.90
N TYR A 27 -12.19 -11.73 10.02
CA TYR A 27 -11.01 -12.42 9.51
C TYR A 27 -10.09 -11.47 8.72
N ASN A 28 -10.65 -10.66 7.82
CA ASN A 28 -9.87 -9.70 7.05
C ASN A 28 -9.19 -8.65 7.95
N ALA A 29 -9.88 -8.18 8.99
CA ALA A 29 -9.32 -7.26 9.98
C ALA A 29 -8.12 -7.88 10.70
N ARG A 30 -8.25 -9.13 11.16
CA ARG A 30 -7.14 -9.87 11.78
C ARG A 30 -5.97 -10.05 10.82
N LEU A 31 -6.22 -10.42 9.58
CA LEU A 31 -5.19 -10.57 8.54
C LEU A 31 -4.43 -9.26 8.29
N CYS A 32 -5.14 -8.14 8.23
CA CYS A 32 -4.53 -6.82 8.07
C CYS A 32 -3.65 -6.43 9.27
N ALA A 33 -4.09 -6.76 10.50
CA ALA A 33 -3.32 -6.52 11.71
C ALA A 33 -2.06 -7.39 11.77
N GLU A 34 -2.16 -8.68 11.49
CA GLU A 34 -1.00 -9.57 11.43
C GLU A 34 0.00 -9.10 10.37
N ARG A 35 -0.48 -8.72 9.18
CA ARG A 35 0.36 -8.16 8.12
C ARG A 35 1.08 -6.90 8.56
N SER A 36 0.45 -6.00 9.31
CA SER A 36 1.08 -4.74 9.72
C SER A 36 2.15 -4.97 10.80
N ILE A 37 1.93 -5.94 11.70
CA ILE A 37 2.87 -6.31 12.76
C ILE A 37 4.13 -6.97 12.19
N LEU A 38 4.00 -7.78 11.14
CA LEU A 38 5.12 -8.50 10.52
C LEU A 38 5.99 -7.64 9.58
N MET A 39 5.63 -6.37 9.36
CA MET A 39 6.36 -5.49 8.46
C MET A 39 7.39 -4.64 9.22
N PRO A 40 8.58 -4.38 8.64
CA PRO A 40 9.05 -4.80 7.31
C PRO A 40 9.55 -6.25 7.27
N PHE A 41 9.43 -6.90 6.11
CA PHE A 41 9.97 -8.24 5.87
C PHE A 41 11.47 -8.16 5.58
N LEU A 42 12.30 -8.87 6.36
CA LEU A 42 13.74 -8.90 6.12
C LEU A 42 14.10 -10.04 5.16
N ASP A 43 14.50 -9.68 3.95
CA ASP A 43 14.93 -10.67 2.94
C ASP A 43 16.38 -11.09 3.17
N SER A 44 16.57 -12.37 3.51
CA SER A 44 17.89 -12.95 3.80
C SER A 44 18.88 -12.94 2.61
N GLN A 45 18.39 -12.97 1.36
CA GLN A 45 19.27 -13.05 0.20
C GLN A 45 19.80 -11.68 -0.21
N THR A 46 18.95 -10.65 -0.15
CA THR A 46 19.30 -9.28 -0.57
C THR A 46 19.70 -8.37 0.58
N GLY A 47 19.39 -8.75 1.84
CA GLY A 47 19.56 -7.91 3.01
C GLY A 47 18.59 -6.72 3.07
N VAL A 48 17.59 -6.66 2.18
CA VAL A 48 16.63 -5.55 2.12
C VAL A 48 15.49 -5.79 3.10
N ALA A 49 15.22 -4.80 3.95
CA ALA A 49 13.99 -4.74 4.73
C ALA A 49 12.84 -4.24 3.83
N GLN A 50 12.10 -5.18 3.24
CA GLN A 50 11.05 -4.94 2.27
C GLN A 50 9.77 -4.42 2.93
N SER A 51 9.11 -3.52 2.21
CA SER A 51 7.82 -2.96 2.56
C SER A 51 6.87 -2.96 1.35
N ASN A 52 5.67 -2.40 1.48
CA ASN A 52 4.78 -2.21 0.34
C ASN A 52 5.50 -1.44 -0.78
N CYS A 53 5.51 -2.01 -1.98
CA CYS A 53 6.13 -1.43 -3.16
C CYS A 53 5.07 -1.06 -4.21
N TYR A 54 5.43 -0.15 -5.12
CA TYR A 54 4.56 0.32 -6.20
C TYR A 54 5.13 -0.02 -7.58
N ILE A 55 5.92 -1.10 -7.67
CA ILE A 55 6.56 -1.54 -8.92
C ILE A 55 5.57 -2.28 -9.84
N TRP A 56 4.53 -2.88 -9.26
CA TRP A 56 3.51 -3.63 -9.98
C TRP A 56 2.46 -2.67 -10.54
N MET A 57 2.56 -2.38 -11.84
CA MET A 57 1.64 -1.50 -12.56
C MET A 57 0.77 -2.31 -13.53
N GLU A 58 -0.52 -1.96 -13.61
CA GLU A 58 -1.46 -2.61 -14.52
C GLU A 58 -1.41 -2.02 -15.93
N LYS A 59 -1.93 -2.76 -16.93
CA LYS A 59 -2.01 -2.29 -18.33
C LYS A 59 -2.83 -1.00 -18.46
N ARG A 60 -3.88 -0.82 -17.64
CA ARG A 60 -4.68 0.42 -17.62
C ARG A 60 -3.92 1.66 -17.14
N HIS A 61 -2.81 1.49 -16.42
CA HIS A 61 -1.95 2.60 -15.99
C HIS A 61 -0.95 3.01 -17.07
N ARG A 62 -0.83 2.24 -18.16
CA ARG A 62 0.10 2.52 -19.25
C ARG A 62 -0.45 3.67 -20.10
N SER A 63 0.34 4.71 -20.27
CA SER A 63 0.05 5.83 -21.17
C SER A 63 1.13 5.93 -22.25
N ALA A 64 0.82 6.57 -23.38
CA ALA A 64 1.84 6.91 -24.37
C ALA A 64 2.78 7.98 -23.80
N GLY A 65 4.10 7.80 -23.98
CA GLY A 65 5.08 8.82 -23.62
C GLY A 65 5.29 9.82 -24.77
N SER A 66 5.78 11.02 -24.45
CA SER A 66 6.10 12.04 -25.47
C SER A 66 7.31 11.65 -26.34
N ALA A 67 8.34 11.06 -25.72
CA ALA A 67 9.56 10.58 -26.36
C ALA A 67 9.90 9.13 -25.94
N SER A 68 8.92 8.40 -25.42
CA SER A 68 9.08 7.03 -24.92
C SER A 68 7.88 6.20 -25.31
N LEU A 69 8.06 4.90 -25.54
CA LEU A 69 6.98 4.00 -25.94
C LEU A 69 5.83 4.01 -24.93
N TYR A 70 6.16 4.00 -23.63
CA TYR A 70 5.17 4.03 -22.55
C TYR A 70 5.63 4.88 -21.38
N THR A 71 4.66 5.41 -20.64
CA THR A 71 4.84 6.12 -19.36
C THR A 71 3.81 5.60 -18.35
N TYR A 72 4.19 5.58 -17.07
CA TYR A 72 3.32 5.18 -15.96
C TYR A 72 3.19 6.32 -14.94
N PRO A 73 2.13 6.35 -14.11
CA PRO A 73 1.92 7.38 -13.10
C PRO A 73 3.09 7.45 -12.12
N ALA A 74 3.71 8.63 -12.01
CA ALA A 74 4.77 8.88 -11.06
C ALA A 74 4.19 9.17 -9.66
N ARG A 75 4.79 8.57 -8.62
CA ARG A 75 4.43 8.85 -7.23
C ARG A 75 5.12 10.11 -6.74
N ARG A 76 4.34 11.09 -6.27
CA ARG A 76 4.88 12.28 -5.62
C ARG A 76 5.57 11.89 -4.32
N TRP A 77 6.75 12.45 -4.07
CA TRP A 77 7.53 12.24 -2.86
C TRP A 77 8.14 13.56 -2.39
N ARG A 78 8.46 13.64 -1.10
CA ARG A 78 9.14 14.79 -0.51
C ARG A 78 10.15 14.30 0.52
N LYS A 79 11.41 14.69 0.37
CA LYS A 79 12.44 14.44 1.37
C LYS A 79 12.13 15.25 2.63
N LYS A 80 12.06 14.61 3.80
CA LYS A 80 11.93 15.33 5.08
C LYS A 80 13.19 16.15 5.32
N ARG A 81 13.05 17.43 5.68
CA ARG A 81 14.18 18.28 6.08
C ARG A 81 14.73 17.74 7.41
N ARG A 82 16.05 17.51 7.48
CA ARG A 82 16.71 17.17 8.76
C ARG A 82 16.64 18.39 9.68
N ALA A 83 16.30 18.18 10.95
CA ALA A 83 16.24 19.26 11.94
C ALA A 83 17.65 19.72 12.36
N HIS A 84 18.59 18.78 12.43
CA HIS A 84 19.98 19.03 12.77
C HIS A 84 20.91 18.76 11.58
N PRO A 85 22.02 19.52 11.45
CA PRO A 85 23.13 19.12 10.61
C PRO A 85 23.59 17.71 11.00
N PRO A 86 24.06 16.90 10.04
CA PRO A 86 24.75 15.67 10.37
C PRO A 86 25.95 15.98 11.29
N GLU A 87 26.06 15.31 12.43
CA GLU A 87 27.18 15.51 13.36
C GLU A 87 28.50 15.02 12.76
N GLU A 88 28.43 14.00 11.89
CA GLU A 88 29.59 13.55 11.14
C GLU A 88 29.86 14.44 9.92
N PRO A 89 31.08 15.02 9.79
CA PRO A 89 31.45 15.85 8.65
C PRO A 89 31.34 15.10 7.31
N ALA A 90 31.47 13.77 7.32
CA ALA A 90 31.31 12.92 6.13
C ALA A 90 29.86 12.84 5.61
N LEU A 91 28.87 13.14 6.46
CA LEU A 91 27.45 13.09 6.13
C LEU A 91 26.91 14.45 5.68
N VAL A 92 27.72 15.51 5.72
CA VAL A 92 27.38 16.84 5.23
C VAL A 92 27.22 16.79 3.71
N PHE A 93 26.04 17.14 3.22
CA PHE A 93 25.80 17.22 1.79
C PHE A 93 26.59 18.41 1.22
N PRO A 94 27.30 18.22 0.10
CA PRO A 94 27.91 19.34 -0.60
C PRO A 94 26.84 20.39 -0.92
N PRO A 95 27.14 21.70 -0.78
CA PRO A 95 26.21 22.73 -1.20
C PRO A 95 25.88 22.50 -2.68
N LEU A 96 24.58 22.48 -2.99
CA LEU A 96 24.11 22.46 -4.38
C LEU A 96 24.72 23.68 -5.06
N LYS A 97 25.59 23.45 -6.05
CA LYS A 97 26.11 24.54 -6.89
C LYS A 97 24.90 25.26 -7.47
N ALA A 98 24.69 26.52 -7.09
CA ALA A 98 23.75 27.38 -7.77
C ALA A 98 24.21 27.41 -9.23
N GLY A 99 23.41 26.83 -10.12
CA GLY A 99 23.68 26.87 -11.54
C GLY A 99 23.70 28.33 -11.96
N THR A 100 24.88 28.82 -12.34
CA THR A 100 25.03 30.07 -13.07
C THR A 100 24.26 29.90 -14.38
N LEU A 101 23.06 30.46 -14.46
CA LEU A 101 22.40 30.69 -15.73
C LEU A 101 23.15 31.85 -16.39
N LEU A 102 24.07 31.51 -17.28
CA LEU A 102 24.55 32.37 -18.36
C LEU A 102 23.95 31.85 -19.67
#